data_AF-A0A8T6XU07-F1
#
_entry.id   AF-A0A8T6XU07-F1
#
_cell.length_a   1.000
_cell.length_b   1.000
_cell.length_c   1.000
_cell.angle_alpha   90.00
_cell.angle_beta   90.00
_cell.angle_gamma   90.00
#
_symmetry.space_group_name_H-M   'P 1'
#
loop_
_entity.id
_entity.type
_entity.pdbx_description
1 polymer ?
#
loop_
_entity_poly.entity_id
_entity_poly.type
_entity_poly.pdbx_seq_one_letter_code
_entity_poly.pdbx_strand_id
1 'polypeptide(L)'
;NKIGFDQVNSSDKHIVDVLNPGISVNKSADKITAYELENITYTFNITNTGDTPLQDVLVYDSILGLLFAGNLEANETKVIIFEVP
;
A
#
# COMPACT_ATOMS: atom_id res chain seq x y z
N ASN A 1 24.68 4.13 65.24
CA ASN A 1 24.05 5.19 64.42
C ASN A 1 24.26 4.85 62.95
N LYS A 2 23.29 4.19 62.31
CA LYS A 2 23.34 3.94 60.86
C LYS A 2 21.92 4.01 60.31
N ILE A 3 21.50 5.19 59.91
CA ILE A 3 20.24 5.42 59.21
C ILE A 3 20.52 5.39 57.70
N GLY A 4 20.48 4.19 57.12
CA GLY A 4 20.55 4.01 55.67
C GLY A 4 19.15 3.78 55.13
N PHE A 5 18.56 4.79 54.51
CA PHE A 5 17.43 4.60 53.60
C PHE A 5 17.90 4.98 52.20
N ASP A 6 18.62 4.07 51.55
CA ASP A 6 18.88 4.20 50.12
C ASP A 6 17.59 3.80 49.41
N GLN A 7 16.88 4.80 48.89
CA GLN A 7 15.71 4.55 48.07
C GLN A 7 16.16 3.97 46.73
N VAL A 8 16.06 2.65 46.58
CA VAL A 8 16.23 1.98 45.28
C VAL A 8 14.99 2.20 44.44
N ASN A 9 15.15 2.91 43.33
CA ASN A 9 14.12 3.03 42.31
C ASN A 9 14.65 2.37 41.02
N SER A 10 13.80 1.57 40.37
CA SER A 10 14.06 1.02 39.05
C SER A 10 12.90 1.38 38.15
N SER A 11 13.23 1.84 36.95
CA SER A 11 12.27 2.10 35.88
C SER A 11 12.63 1.25 34.69
N ASP A 12 11.65 0.59 34.10
CA ASP A 12 11.78 -0.03 32.78
C ASP A 12 10.73 0.58 31.84
N LYS A 13 11.07 0.68 30.55
CA LYS A 13 10.18 1.20 29.49
C LYS A 13 10.21 0.26 28.30
N HIS A 14 9.02 -0.01 27.76
CA HIS A 14 8.83 -0.73 26.51
C HIS A 14 7.98 0.10 25.55
N ILE A 15 8.30 0.02 24.26
CA ILE A 15 7.56 0.71 23.19
C ILE A 15 7.09 -0.36 22.21
N VAL A 16 5.84 -0.22 21.77
CA VAL A 16 5.25 -1.01 20.69
C VAL A 16 4.95 -0.09 19.52
N ASP A 17 5.27 -0.55 18.32
CA ASP A 17 4.91 0.16 17.09
C ASP A 17 3.45 -0.18 16.73
N VAL A 18 2.66 0.86 16.43
CA VAL A 18 1.32 0.70 15.87
C VAL A 18 1.43 0.91 14.37
N LEU A 19 1.28 -0.17 13.61
CA LEU A 19 1.30 -0.13 12.15
C LEU A 19 -0.10 0.20 11.61
N ASN A 20 -0.15 1.05 10.59
CA ASN A 20 -1.37 1.46 9.89
C ASN A 20 -1.26 1.04 8.41
N PRO A 21 -1.44 -0.25 8.08
CA PRO A 21 -1.44 -0.70 6.68
C PRO A 21 -2.66 -0.15 5.93
N GLY A 22 -2.48 0.16 4.65
CA GLY A 22 -3.57 0.62 3.80
C GLY A 22 -3.22 0.47 2.33
N ILE A 23 -4.22 0.20 1.50
CA ILE A 23 -4.06 0.08 0.06
C ILE A 23 -5.20 0.81 -0.66
N SER A 24 -4.88 1.48 -1.76
CA SER A 24 -5.82 2.12 -2.65
C SER A 24 -5.53 1.69 -4.09
N VAL A 25 -6.58 1.36 -4.84
CA VAL A 25 -6.48 1.05 -6.26
C VAL A 25 -7.46 1.94 -7.02
N ASN A 26 -6.94 2.76 -7.92
CA ASN A 26 -7.74 3.62 -8.78
C ASN A 26 -7.57 3.16 -10.23
N LYS A 27 -8.70 2.84 -10.89
CA LYS A 27 -8.76 2.52 -12.31
C LYS A 27 -9.42 3.68 -13.04
N SER A 28 -8.80 4.12 -14.12
CA SER A 28 -9.38 5.09 -15.06
C SER A 28 -9.20 4.63 -16.50
N ALA A 29 -10.03 5.19 -17.37
CA ALA A 29 -9.91 5.07 -18.82
C ALA A 29 -9.84 6.48 -19.40
N ASP A 30 -9.13 6.65 -20.51
CA ASP A 30 -9.10 7.89 -21.27
C ASP A 30 -10.46 8.22 -21.93
N LYS A 31 -11.29 7.18 -22.16
CA LYS A 31 -12.61 7.28 -22.80
C LYS A 31 -13.71 6.67 -21.93
N ILE A 32 -14.88 7.30 -21.94
CA ILE A 32 -16.11 6.81 -21.29
C ILE A 32 -16.93 5.94 -22.26
N THR A 33 -16.78 6.19 -23.56
CA THR A 33 -17.40 5.47 -24.67
C THR A 33 -16.37 5.31 -25.77
N ALA A 34 -16.36 4.15 -26.44
CA ALA A 34 -15.50 3.88 -27.59
C ALA A 34 -16.32 3.29 -28.74
N TYR A 35 -15.93 3.61 -29.97
CA TYR A 35 -16.47 3.00 -31.18
C TYR A 35 -15.66 1.76 -31.57
N GLU A 36 -16.20 0.95 -32.48
CA GLU A 36 -15.45 -0.18 -33.04
C GLU A 36 -14.12 0.31 -33.64
N LEU A 37 -13.04 -0.43 -33.36
CA LEU A 37 -11.66 -0.14 -33.80
C LEU A 37 -11.01 1.07 -33.11
N GLU A 38 -11.58 1.60 -32.03
CA GLU A 38 -10.92 2.61 -31.20
C GLU A 38 -10.16 1.98 -30.03
N ASN A 39 -8.86 2.29 -29.95
CA ASN A 39 -8.09 1.93 -28.77
C ASN A 39 -8.53 2.75 -27.54
N ILE A 40 -8.58 2.09 -26.39
CA ILE A 40 -8.82 2.68 -25.07
C ILE A 40 -7.58 2.47 -24.20
N THR A 41 -7.09 3.55 -23.62
CA THR A 41 -5.99 3.52 -22.65
C THR A 41 -6.57 3.41 -21.24
N TYR A 42 -6.30 2.29 -20.57
CA TYR A 42 -6.61 2.10 -19.15
C TYR A 42 -5.38 2.39 -18.29
N THR A 43 -5.57 3.16 -17.21
CA THR A 43 -4.54 3.45 -16.22
C THR A 43 -4.97 2.94 -14.85
N PHE A 44 -4.06 2.24 -14.17
CA PHE A 44 -4.25 1.73 -12.81
C PHE A 44 -3.19 2.31 -11.89
N ASN A 45 -3.63 3.02 -10.85
CA ASN A 45 -2.78 3.51 -9.78
C ASN A 45 -2.99 2.64 -8.54
N ILE A 46 -1.98 1.87 -8.17
CA ILE A 46 -1.98 0.97 -7.00
C ILE A 46 -1.05 1.59 -5.96
N THR A 47 -1.61 2.06 -4.85
CA THR A 47 -0.88 2.81 -3.83
C THR A 47 -0.97 2.10 -2.48
N ASN A 48 0.17 1.88 -1.84
CA ASN A 48 0.21 1.61 -0.40
C ASN A 48 0.03 2.93 0.34
N THR A 49 -1.13 3.13 0.97
CA THR A 49 -1.46 4.36 1.71
C THR A 49 -1.07 4.28 3.18
N GLY A 50 -0.49 3.17 3.60
CA GLY A 50 -0.07 2.93 4.97
C GLY A 50 1.35 3.37 5.28
N ASP A 51 1.71 3.23 6.55
CA ASP A 51 3.05 3.54 7.10
C ASP A 51 3.99 2.31 7.13
N THR A 52 3.52 1.17 6.64
CA THR A 52 4.26 -0.10 6.64
C THR A 52 4.26 -0.75 5.25
N PRO A 53 5.34 -1.44 4.84
CA PRO A 53 5.37 -2.16 3.57
C PRO A 53 4.30 -3.26 3.48
N LEU A 54 3.70 -3.40 2.31
CA LEU A 54 2.82 -4.52 1.98
C LEU A 54 3.62 -5.57 1.20
N GLN A 55 3.50 -6.83 1.61
CA GLN A 55 4.15 -7.96 0.96
C GLN A 55 3.13 -8.80 0.20
N ASP A 56 3.58 -9.45 -0.88
CA ASP A 56 2.78 -10.38 -1.68
C ASP A 56 1.44 -9.80 -2.16
N VAL A 57 1.45 -8.52 -2.57
CA VAL A 57 0.26 -7.84 -3.09
C VAL A 57 -0.04 -8.36 -4.48
N LEU A 58 -1.27 -8.82 -4.66
CA LEU A 58 -1.81 -9.25 -5.94
C LEU A 58 -3.01 -8.37 -6.32
N VAL A 59 -2.94 -7.73 -7.48
CA VAL A 59 -4.05 -6.93 -8.03
C VAL A 59 -4.53 -7.56 -9.32
N TYR A 60 -5.82 -7.88 -9.37
CA TYR A 60 -6.48 -8.48 -10.53
C TYR A 60 -7.57 -7.56 -11.06
N ASP A 61 -7.67 -7.50 -12.38
CA ASP A 61 -8.82 -6.98 -13.10
C ASP A 61 -9.63 -8.13 -13.70
N SER A 62 -10.95 -8.02 -13.66
CA SER A 62 -11.84 -9.07 -14.19
C SER A 62 -11.72 -9.28 -15.70
N ILE A 63 -11.27 -8.27 -16.45
CA ILE A 63 -11.14 -8.31 -17.91
C ILE A 63 -9.67 -8.51 -18.31
N LEU A 64 -8.75 -7.76 -17.69
CA LEU A 64 -7.33 -7.77 -18.07
C LEU A 64 -6.51 -8.83 -17.32
N GLY A 65 -7.04 -9.45 -16.27
CA GLY A 65 -6.35 -10.46 -15.48
C GLY A 65 -5.40 -9.88 -14.45
N LEU A 66 -4.25 -10.55 -14.22
CA LEU A 66 -3.26 -10.12 -13.23
C LEU A 66 -2.58 -8.82 -13.68
N LEU A 67 -2.72 -7.76 -12.87
CA LEU A 67 -2.14 -6.45 -13.14
C LEU A 67 -0.82 -6.21 -12.40
N PHE A 68 -0.74 -6.67 -11.16
CA PHE A 68 0.41 -6.47 -10.29
C PHE A 68 0.61 -7.67 -9.37
N ALA A 69 1.85 -8.10 -9.22
CA ALA A 69 2.29 -9.06 -8.24
C ALA A 69 3.63 -8.60 -7.66
N GLY A 70 3.68 -8.34 -6.37
CA GLY A 70 4.92 -7.95 -5.70
C GLY A 70 4.68 -7.19 -4.40
N ASN A 71 5.76 -6.59 -3.90
CA ASN A 71 5.71 -5.80 -2.68
C ASN A 71 5.47 -4.33 -3.00
N LEU A 72 4.86 -3.61 -2.06
CA LEU A 72 4.69 -2.17 -2.09
C LEU A 72 5.26 -1.56 -0.81
N GLU A 73 6.34 -0.80 -0.92
CA GLU A 73 6.88 -0.05 0.21
C GLU A 73 5.86 0.98 0.71
N ALA A 74 6.02 1.45 1.95
CA ALA A 74 5.13 2.46 2.52
C ALA A 74 5.07 3.71 1.63
N ASN A 75 3.86 4.19 1.33
CA ASN A 75 3.60 5.32 0.41
C ASN A 75 4.02 5.09 -1.06
N GLU A 76 4.42 3.87 -1.44
CA GLU A 76 4.74 3.56 -2.82
C GLU A 76 3.48 3.50 -3.69
N THR A 77 3.59 4.03 -4.92
CA THR A 77 2.58 3.87 -5.97
C THR A 77 3.17 3.17 -7.19
N LYS A 78 2.48 2.14 -7.67
CA LYS A 78 2.73 1.50 -8.97
C LYS A 78 1.65 1.95 -9.96
N VAL A 79 2.11 2.37 -11.13
CA VAL A 79 1.24 2.77 -12.24
C VAL A 79 1.34 1.72 -13.34
N ILE A 80 0.22 1.12 -13.72
CA ILE A 80 0.13 0.12 -14.78
C ILE A 80 -0.79 0.66 -15.88
N ILE A 81 -0.37 0.53 -17.14
CA ILE A 81 -1.10 1.04 -18.31
C ILE A 81 -1.35 -0.11 -19.28
N PHE A 82 -2.57 -0.19 -19.79
CA PHE A 82 -2.97 -1.13 -20.84
C PHE A 82 -3.66 -0.41 -21.98
N GLU A 83 -3.38 -0.84 -23.20
CA GLU A 83 -4.09 -0.42 -24.42
C GLU A 83 -4.99 -1.56 -24.85
N VAL A 84 -6.29 -1.28 -24.96
CA VAL A 84 -7.29 -2.25 -25.43
C VAL A 84 -7.83 -1.76 -26.78
N PRO A 85 -7.62 -2.52 -27.88
CA PRO A 85 -8.09 -2.13 -29.22
C PRO A 85 -9.59 -2.35 -29.46
#